data_AF-A0A0P0V7B7-F1
#
_entry.id   AF-A0A0P0V7B7-F1
#
_cell.length_a   1.000
_cell.length_b   1.000
_cell.length_c   1.000
_cell.angle_alpha   90.00
_cell.angle_beta   90.00
_cell.angle_gamma   90.00
#
_symmetry.space_group_name_H-M   'P 1'
#
loop_
_entity.id
_entity.type
_entity.pdbx_description
1 polymer ?
#
loop_
_entity_poly.entity_id
_entity_poly.type
_entity_poly.pdbx_seq_one_letter_code
_entity_poly.pdbx_strand_id
1 'polypeptide(L)'
;MESEADKAAAPAPAAAASVAETSDDAIQEESPAPAPSGKPGSEAAAKPEVEVQLFRRGRGPVAVFRSPLGGYTQDQLEVGDILEQHGLKSVFVFHPASRTRGVAIRFHPRNGRSLLTYVAGSTIFLDGEPKDSLLKPVTKVMIGVAAMTAVAAVLLKEGKMPEWLKESKLGNLNFPPWVLACMVIVFMRLRKRTKDAMKKFGWSS
;
A
#
# COMPACT_ATOMS: atom_id res chain seq x y z
N MET A 1 -34.99 5.12 -66.26
CA MET A 1 -36.40 5.53 -66.23
C MET A 1 -36.60 6.27 -64.93
N GLU A 2 -36.74 7.58 -65.09
CA GLU A 2 -36.68 8.62 -64.08
C GLU A 2 -37.90 8.61 -63.14
N SER A 3 -37.73 9.20 -61.96
CA SER A 3 -38.83 9.58 -61.08
C SER A 3 -38.54 10.98 -60.53
N GLU A 4 -39.29 11.94 -61.08
CA GLU A 4 -39.75 13.22 -60.52
C GLU A 4 -39.85 13.25 -58.97
N ALA A 5 -39.77 14.36 -58.24
CA ALA A 5 -39.83 15.78 -58.60
C ALA A 5 -39.22 16.63 -57.47
N ASP A 6 -38.87 17.84 -57.90
CA ASP A 6 -38.39 19.04 -57.24
C ASP A 6 -39.25 19.53 -56.04
N LYS A 7 -38.61 19.95 -54.94
CA LYS A 7 -39.14 21.04 -54.08
C LYS A 7 -38.06 21.70 -53.21
N ALA A 8 -37.49 22.78 -53.77
CA ALA A 8 -37.19 24.07 -53.15
C ALA A 8 -36.57 24.16 -51.72
N ALA A 9 -35.25 24.45 -51.72
CA ALA A 9 -34.59 25.61 -51.12
C ALA A 9 -34.85 26.05 -49.65
N ALA A 10 -33.78 25.95 -48.86
CA ALA A 10 -33.44 26.65 -47.61
C ALA A 10 -33.16 28.17 -47.85
N PRO A 11 -32.66 29.01 -46.88
CA PRO A 11 -32.23 28.77 -45.49
C PRO A 11 -32.62 29.87 -44.44
N ALA A 12 -32.15 29.69 -43.18
CA ALA A 12 -32.10 30.63 -42.05
C ALA A 12 -31.11 31.82 -42.29
N PRO A 13 -30.68 32.73 -41.34
CA PRO A 13 -30.94 32.88 -39.88
C PRO A 13 -30.98 34.36 -39.31
N ALA A 14 -31.05 34.49 -37.97
CA ALA A 14 -30.38 35.48 -37.06
C ALA A 14 -30.82 36.97 -36.87
N ALA A 15 -31.15 37.29 -35.60
CA ALA A 15 -30.65 38.39 -34.71
C ALA A 15 -30.92 39.91 -34.91
N ALA A 16 -31.37 40.54 -33.80
CA ALA A 16 -30.97 41.82 -33.17
C ALA A 16 -31.79 43.15 -33.34
N ALA A 17 -32.19 43.70 -32.16
CA ALA A 17 -32.34 45.11 -31.69
C ALA A 17 -33.25 46.10 -32.48
N SER A 18 -33.97 47.10 -31.92
CA SER A 18 -33.83 48.07 -30.79
C SER A 18 -35.17 48.88 -30.67
N VAL A 19 -35.81 49.20 -29.52
CA VAL A 19 -35.57 50.25 -28.46
C VAL A 19 -36.76 51.26 -28.35
N ALA A 20 -37.02 51.72 -27.11
CA ALA A 20 -37.77 52.92 -26.62
C ALA A 20 -39.30 52.75 -26.39
N GLU A 21 -39.93 53.26 -25.32
CA GLU A 21 -39.57 54.05 -24.12
C GLU A 21 -40.84 54.12 -23.22
N THR A 22 -40.70 54.18 -21.88
CA THR A 22 -41.45 55.08 -20.95
C THR A 22 -41.16 54.75 -19.47
N SER A 23 -40.16 55.44 -18.94
CA SER A 23 -40.05 56.21 -17.66
C SER A 23 -40.41 55.62 -16.26
N ASP A 24 -39.37 55.66 -15.41
CA ASP A 24 -39.27 55.84 -13.93
C ASP A 24 -40.21 56.93 -13.33
N ASP A 25 -40.49 57.09 -12.03
CA ASP A 25 -39.63 57.05 -10.83
C ASP A 25 -40.50 57.21 -9.55
N ALA A 26 -40.15 56.56 -8.44
CA ALA A 26 -40.35 57.06 -7.04
C ALA A 26 -39.96 55.98 -6.01
N ILE A 27 -38.74 56.09 -5.50
CA ILE A 27 -38.13 55.32 -4.42
C ILE A 27 -38.61 55.87 -3.06
N GLN A 28 -39.05 54.99 -2.14
CA GLN A 28 -39.04 55.27 -0.69
C GLN A 28 -38.14 54.26 0.02
N GLU A 29 -37.14 54.82 0.69
CA GLU A 29 -36.11 54.19 1.48
C GLU A 29 -36.67 53.86 2.88
N GLU A 30 -36.76 52.58 3.24
CA GLU A 30 -36.90 52.15 4.63
C GLU A 30 -35.96 50.95 4.88
N SER A 31 -35.04 51.14 5.81
CA SER A 31 -34.13 50.14 6.40
C SER A 31 -34.00 50.53 7.88
N PRO A 32 -33.87 49.62 8.87
CA PRO A 32 -33.16 48.34 8.74
C PRO A 32 -33.67 47.11 9.56
N ALA A 33 -33.08 45.97 9.18
CA ALA A 33 -32.70 44.77 9.97
C ALA A 33 -33.58 43.50 9.86
N PRO A 34 -32.97 42.30 10.06
CA PRO A 34 -31.90 41.70 9.28
C PRO A 34 -32.37 40.40 8.61
N ALA A 35 -31.79 40.08 7.45
CA ALA A 35 -32.07 38.87 6.69
C ALA A 35 -31.85 37.58 7.51
N PRO A 36 -32.73 36.55 7.41
CA PRO A 36 -32.25 35.18 7.51
C PRO A 36 -31.48 34.89 6.21
N SER A 37 -30.23 35.34 6.19
CA SER A 37 -29.20 34.82 5.29
C SER A 37 -28.90 33.37 5.71
N GLY A 38 -29.86 32.49 5.45
CA GLY A 38 -29.61 31.08 5.34
C GLY A 38 -28.81 30.89 4.06
N LYS A 39 -27.49 31.09 4.13
CA LYS A 39 -26.59 30.29 3.29
C LYS A 39 -27.14 28.87 3.33
N PRO A 40 -27.44 28.19 2.22
CA PRO A 40 -27.34 26.75 2.27
C PRO A 40 -25.89 26.53 2.71
N GLY A 41 -25.74 26.15 3.99
CA GLY A 41 -24.48 25.68 4.50
C GLY A 41 -23.99 24.70 3.46
N SER A 42 -22.76 24.93 3.00
CA SER A 42 -22.02 23.98 2.19
C SER A 42 -21.88 22.72 3.05
N GLU A 43 -22.95 21.93 3.13
CA GLU A 43 -22.91 20.53 3.47
C GLU A 43 -22.11 19.95 2.32
N ALA A 44 -20.80 19.82 2.57
CA ALA A 44 -19.86 19.30 1.60
C ALA A 44 -20.51 18.06 0.98
N ALA A 45 -20.83 18.14 -0.32
CA ALA A 45 -21.58 17.10 -1.02
C ALA A 45 -21.06 15.73 -0.57
N ALA A 46 -21.93 14.94 0.06
CA ALA A 46 -21.55 13.67 0.66
C ALA A 46 -20.78 12.86 -0.39
N LYS A 47 -19.48 12.63 -0.15
CA LYS A 47 -18.62 11.98 -1.13
C LYS A 47 -19.17 10.57 -1.35
N PRO A 48 -19.24 10.09 -2.60
CA PRO A 48 -19.66 8.72 -2.85
C PRO A 48 -18.69 7.77 -2.15
N GLU A 49 -19.22 6.84 -1.36
CA GLU A 49 -18.43 5.90 -0.55
C GLU A 49 -18.66 4.46 -1.00
N VAL A 50 -17.64 3.63 -0.84
CA VAL A 50 -17.74 2.17 -1.00
C VAL A 50 -17.39 1.47 0.30
N GLU A 51 -18.05 0.36 0.57
CA GLU A 51 -17.70 -0.48 1.71
C GLU A 51 -16.59 -1.45 1.31
N VAL A 52 -15.48 -1.42 2.03
CA VAL A 52 -14.30 -2.23 1.78
C VAL A 52 -14.17 -3.28 2.86
N GLN A 53 -14.21 -4.55 2.47
CA GLN A 53 -13.86 -5.67 3.33
C GLN A 53 -12.44 -6.14 2.99
N LEU A 54 -11.49 -5.80 3.84
CA LEU A 54 -10.09 -6.09 3.67
C LEU A 54 -9.71 -7.40 4.36
N PHE A 55 -9.14 -8.32 3.59
CA PHE A 55 -8.57 -9.60 4.01
C PHE A 55 -7.05 -9.51 4.01
N ARG A 56 -6.38 -10.37 4.78
CA ARG A 56 -4.91 -10.51 4.72
C ARG A 56 -4.51 -11.94 4.41
N ARG A 57 -3.98 -12.18 3.22
CA ARG A 57 -3.58 -13.52 2.72
C ARG A 57 -4.71 -14.55 2.88
N GLY A 58 -5.94 -14.15 2.54
CA GLY A 58 -7.13 -15.00 2.63
C GLY A 58 -7.59 -15.35 4.06
N ARG A 59 -7.01 -14.72 5.11
CA ARG A 59 -7.48 -14.83 6.49
C ARG A 59 -8.43 -13.69 6.83
N GLY A 60 -9.73 -14.02 6.83
CA GLY A 60 -10.83 -13.24 7.40
C GLY A 60 -10.95 -11.79 6.92
N PRO A 61 -12.08 -11.13 7.15
CA PRO A 61 -12.12 -9.67 7.06
C PRO A 61 -11.35 -9.12 8.27
N VAL A 62 -10.15 -8.61 8.01
CA VAL A 62 -9.28 -7.95 8.98
C VAL A 62 -9.79 -6.56 9.31
N ALA A 63 -10.41 -5.89 8.33
CA ALA A 63 -11.05 -4.60 8.53
C ALA A 63 -12.25 -4.47 7.58
N VAL A 64 -13.34 -3.90 8.09
CA VAL A 64 -14.49 -3.46 7.30
C VAL A 64 -14.62 -1.97 7.52
N PHE A 65 -14.50 -1.18 6.45
CA PHE A 65 -14.50 0.28 6.52
C PHE A 65 -15.12 0.88 5.27
N ARG A 66 -15.57 2.14 5.35
CA ARG A 66 -16.04 2.89 4.20
C ARG A 66 -14.90 3.73 3.66
N SER A 67 -14.69 3.68 2.35
CA SER A 67 -13.67 4.46 1.65
C SER A 67 -14.35 5.41 0.68
N PRO A 68 -14.02 6.71 0.70
CA PRO A 68 -14.54 7.65 -0.27
C PRO A 68 -13.96 7.34 -1.66
N LEU A 69 -14.79 7.52 -2.68
CA LEU A 69 -14.37 7.49 -4.07
C LEU A 69 -13.89 8.90 -4.46
N GLY A 70 -12.68 8.94 -5.00
CA GLY A 70 -12.04 10.10 -5.57
C GLY A 70 -12.07 10.09 -7.10
N GLY A 71 -11.26 10.93 -7.71
CA GLY A 71 -11.28 11.15 -9.15
C GLY A 71 -12.22 12.28 -9.55
N TYR A 72 -12.15 12.70 -10.81
CA TYR A 72 -13.02 13.74 -11.34
C TYR A 72 -14.50 13.28 -11.35
N THR A 73 -14.72 12.03 -11.76
CA THR A 73 -16.03 11.38 -11.79
C THR A 73 -16.44 10.79 -10.44
N GLN A 74 -15.58 10.90 -9.40
CA GLN A 74 -15.81 10.35 -8.07
C GLN A 74 -16.11 8.83 -8.08
N ASP A 75 -15.39 8.08 -8.92
CA ASP A 75 -15.55 6.64 -9.13
C ASP A 75 -14.25 5.86 -8.87
N GLN A 76 -13.18 6.51 -8.42
CA GLN A 76 -11.88 5.87 -8.23
C GLN A 76 -11.58 5.64 -6.74
N LEU A 77 -11.17 4.44 -6.39
CA LEU A 77 -10.78 4.10 -5.02
C LEU A 77 -9.41 4.68 -4.67
N GLU A 78 -9.27 5.22 -3.46
CA GLU A 78 -8.00 5.74 -2.93
C GLU A 78 -7.13 4.59 -2.39
N VAL A 79 -6.58 3.79 -3.30
CA VAL A 79 -5.78 2.59 -2.99
C VAL A 79 -4.51 2.94 -2.20
N GLY A 80 -3.86 4.06 -2.51
CA GLY A 80 -2.66 4.54 -1.81
C GLY A 80 -2.89 4.68 -0.31
N ASP A 81 -3.97 5.36 0.06
CA ASP A 81 -4.33 5.61 1.46
C ASP A 81 -4.67 4.29 2.17
N ILE A 82 -5.39 3.39 1.51
CA ILE A 82 -5.69 2.04 2.04
C ILE A 82 -4.40 1.26 2.30
N LEU A 83 -3.42 1.33 1.37
CA LEU A 83 -2.14 0.66 1.52
C LEU A 83 -1.35 1.22 2.72
N GLU A 84 -1.35 2.53 2.90
CA GLU A 84 -0.64 3.20 3.98
C GLU A 84 -1.30 2.93 5.34
N GLN A 85 -2.60 3.16 5.46
CA GLN A 85 -3.38 2.97 6.70
C GLN A 85 -3.31 1.54 7.22
N HIS A 86 -3.33 0.55 6.32
CA HIS A 86 -3.29 -0.86 6.70
C HIS A 86 -1.90 -1.50 6.60
N GLY A 87 -0.84 -0.74 6.31
CA GLY A 87 0.54 -1.23 6.24
C GLY A 87 0.72 -2.34 5.21
N LEU A 88 0.08 -2.20 4.05
CA LEU A 88 0.08 -3.17 2.97
C LEU A 88 1.11 -2.79 1.90
N LYS A 89 1.60 -3.80 1.18
CA LYS A 89 2.48 -3.62 0.01
C LYS A 89 1.67 -3.54 -1.28
N SER A 90 0.61 -4.32 -1.37
CA SER A 90 -0.23 -4.47 -2.56
C SER A 90 -1.62 -4.95 -2.15
N VAL A 91 -2.61 -4.70 -3.00
CA VAL A 91 -3.99 -5.16 -2.81
C VAL A 91 -4.47 -5.90 -4.05
N PHE A 92 -5.27 -6.94 -3.84
CA PHE A 92 -5.83 -7.79 -4.87
C PHE A 92 -7.34 -7.86 -4.72
N VAL A 93 -8.05 -8.11 -5.82
CA VAL A 93 -9.47 -8.47 -5.76
C VAL A 93 -9.59 -9.81 -5.05
N PHE A 94 -10.53 -9.94 -4.13
CA PHE A 94 -10.77 -11.17 -3.40
C PHE A 94 -12.18 -11.69 -3.67
N HIS A 95 -12.32 -12.99 -3.88
CA HIS A 95 -13.63 -13.60 -3.98
C HIS A 95 -13.92 -14.39 -2.68
N PRO A 96 -14.84 -13.91 -1.82
CA PRO A 96 -15.04 -14.51 -0.51
C PRO A 96 -15.61 -15.93 -0.57
N ALA A 97 -16.45 -16.24 -1.57
CA ALA A 97 -17.09 -17.55 -1.70
C ALA A 97 -16.11 -18.66 -2.09
N SER A 98 -15.18 -18.40 -3.01
CA SER A 98 -14.14 -19.35 -3.43
C SER A 98 -12.86 -19.24 -2.60
N ARG A 99 -12.75 -18.20 -1.76
CA ARG A 99 -11.54 -17.84 -0.99
C ARG A 99 -10.29 -17.69 -1.88
N THR A 100 -10.48 -17.33 -3.16
CA THR A 100 -9.40 -17.16 -4.12
C THR A 100 -9.01 -15.69 -4.29
N ARG A 101 -7.71 -15.47 -4.44
CA ARG A 101 -7.15 -14.17 -4.80
C ARG A 101 -7.22 -13.98 -6.31
N GLY A 102 -7.81 -12.88 -6.73
CA GLY A 102 -7.89 -12.44 -8.11
C GLY A 102 -6.75 -11.51 -8.51
N VAL A 103 -7.04 -10.64 -9.47
CA VAL A 103 -6.06 -9.72 -10.07
C VAL A 103 -5.64 -8.64 -9.08
N ALA A 104 -4.37 -8.23 -9.17
CA ALA A 104 -3.85 -7.09 -8.40
C ALA A 104 -4.54 -5.79 -8.84
N ILE A 105 -5.03 -5.02 -7.87
CA ILE A 105 -5.62 -3.71 -8.16
C ILE A 105 -4.49 -2.78 -8.55
N ARG A 106 -4.55 -2.30 -9.79
CA ARG A 106 -3.61 -1.31 -10.31
C ARG A 106 -4.08 0.08 -9.89
N PHE A 107 -3.12 0.90 -9.50
CA PHE A 107 -3.34 2.29 -9.13
C PHE A 107 -2.24 3.16 -9.73
N HIS A 108 -2.54 4.44 -9.92
CA HIS A 108 -1.59 5.36 -10.52
C HIS A 108 -0.59 5.84 -9.43
N PRO A 109 0.73 5.69 -9.64
CA PRO A 109 1.73 5.92 -8.58
C PRO A 109 1.83 7.36 -8.05
N ARG A 110 1.30 8.35 -8.78
CA ARG A 110 1.36 9.76 -8.36
C ARG A 110 0.22 10.16 -7.43
N ASN A 111 -0.98 9.62 -7.65
CA ASN A 111 -2.18 10.02 -6.92
C ASN A 111 -2.77 8.89 -6.05
N GLY A 112 -2.25 7.66 -6.14
CA GLY A 112 -2.73 6.52 -5.36
C GLY A 112 -4.11 6.00 -5.77
N ARG A 113 -4.73 6.51 -6.84
CA ARG A 113 -6.10 6.16 -7.24
C ARG A 113 -6.14 4.91 -8.11
N SER A 114 -7.17 4.10 -7.92
CA SER A 114 -7.40 2.91 -8.75
C SER A 114 -7.58 3.28 -10.22
N LEU A 115 -7.08 2.42 -11.10
CA LEU A 115 -7.36 2.52 -12.54
C LEU A 115 -8.76 2.00 -12.89
N LEU A 116 -9.28 1.08 -12.07
CA LEU A 116 -10.64 0.57 -12.21
C LEU A 116 -11.62 1.48 -11.48
N THR A 117 -12.79 1.67 -12.08
CA THR A 117 -13.88 2.46 -11.53
C THR A 117 -14.79 1.60 -10.66
N TYR A 118 -15.40 2.23 -9.67
CA TYR A 118 -16.28 1.62 -8.69
C TYR A 118 -17.58 2.39 -8.58
N VAL A 119 -18.64 1.68 -8.23
CA VAL A 119 -19.97 2.25 -8.03
C VAL A 119 -20.15 2.58 -6.56
N ALA A 120 -20.64 3.79 -6.26
CA ALA A 120 -20.97 4.20 -4.90
C ALA A 120 -21.98 3.24 -4.26
N GLY A 121 -21.79 2.95 -2.97
CA GLY A 121 -22.63 2.00 -2.21
C GLY A 121 -22.33 0.52 -2.50
N SER A 122 -21.38 0.20 -3.37
CA SER A 122 -20.95 -1.19 -3.58
C SER A 122 -20.05 -1.68 -2.44
N THR A 123 -20.16 -2.98 -2.14
CA THR A 123 -19.26 -3.69 -1.23
C THR A 123 -18.16 -4.37 -2.03
N ILE A 124 -16.91 -4.02 -1.77
CA ILE A 124 -15.74 -4.59 -2.43
C ILE A 124 -14.93 -5.44 -1.47
N PHE A 125 -14.44 -6.57 -1.96
CA PHE A 125 -13.63 -7.52 -1.20
C PHE A 125 -12.19 -7.44 -1.67
N LEU A 126 -11.29 -7.09 -0.75
CA LEU A 126 -9.88 -6.84 -1.03
C LEU A 126 -9.01 -7.84 -0.26
N ASP A 127 -7.97 -8.39 -0.87
CA ASP A 127 -6.94 -9.16 -0.17
C ASP A 127 -5.62 -8.41 -0.21
N GLY A 128 -5.15 -7.97 0.96
CA GLY A 128 -3.93 -7.21 1.15
C GLY A 128 -2.73 -8.10 1.41
N GLU A 129 -1.62 -7.81 0.74
CA GLU A 129 -0.32 -8.36 1.10
C GLU A 129 0.32 -7.47 2.17
N PRO A 130 0.60 -7.97 3.38
CA PRO A 130 1.23 -7.18 4.42
C PRO A 130 2.64 -6.77 3.98
N LYS A 131 3.01 -5.53 4.26
CA LYS A 131 4.39 -5.07 4.06
C LYS A 131 5.27 -5.86 5.00
N ASP A 132 6.26 -6.58 4.45
CA ASP A 132 7.19 -7.34 5.29
C ASP A 132 7.90 -6.36 6.22
N SER A 133 7.73 -6.55 7.52
CA SER A 133 8.39 -5.69 8.50
C SER A 133 9.90 -5.84 8.34
N LEU A 134 10.59 -4.73 8.05
CA LEU A 134 12.06 -4.67 8.03
C LEU A 134 12.67 -5.12 9.37
N LEU A 135 11.87 -5.12 10.43
CA LEU A 135 12.23 -5.67 11.74
C LEU A 135 12.61 -7.15 11.67
N LYS A 136 11.92 -8.00 10.89
CA LYS A 136 12.28 -9.42 10.76
C LYS A 136 13.70 -9.66 10.23
N PRO A 137 14.11 -9.05 9.09
CA PRO A 137 15.47 -9.16 8.63
C PRO A 137 16.47 -8.48 9.57
N VAL A 138 16.15 -7.32 10.15
CA VAL A 138 17.05 -6.63 11.10
C VAL A 138 17.31 -7.48 12.35
N THR A 139 16.27 -8.07 12.96
CA THR A 139 16.44 -8.96 14.11
C THR A 139 17.28 -10.18 13.74
N LYS A 140 17.08 -10.74 12.54
CA LYS A 140 17.89 -11.89 12.06
C LYS A 140 19.36 -11.52 11.89
N VAL A 141 19.66 -10.31 11.39
CA VAL A 141 21.03 -9.79 11.29
C VAL A 141 21.61 -9.54 12.68
N MET A 142 20.87 -8.89 13.59
CA MET A 142 21.34 -8.63 14.96
C MET A 142 21.63 -9.92 15.72
N ILE A 143 20.80 -10.95 15.58
CA ILE A 143 21.07 -12.28 16.16
C ILE A 143 22.34 -12.88 15.57
N GLY A 144 22.54 -12.78 14.25
CA GLY A 144 23.74 -13.28 13.59
C GLY A 144 25.01 -12.57 14.04
N VAL A 145 24.97 -11.24 14.16
CA VAL A 145 26.07 -10.42 14.67
C VAL A 145 26.35 -10.77 16.13
N ALA A 146 25.33 -10.81 16.99
CA ALA A 146 25.49 -11.18 18.39
C ALA A 146 26.07 -12.59 18.57
N ALA A 147 25.62 -13.56 17.78
CA ALA A 147 26.16 -14.91 17.79
C ALA A 147 27.62 -14.95 17.33
N MET A 148 27.98 -14.24 16.26
CA MET A 148 29.37 -14.14 15.80
C MET A 148 30.27 -13.42 16.79
N THR A 149 29.79 -12.35 17.43
CA THR A 149 30.51 -11.65 18.49
C THR A 149 30.69 -12.56 19.71
N ALA A 150 29.69 -13.35 20.09
CA ALA A 150 29.81 -14.33 21.18
C ALA A 150 30.84 -15.41 20.84
N VAL A 151 30.82 -15.96 19.63
CA VAL A 151 31.81 -16.96 19.17
C VAL A 151 33.21 -16.35 19.12
N ALA A 152 33.36 -15.15 18.58
CA ALA A 152 34.64 -14.44 18.55
C ALA A 152 35.14 -14.10 19.95
N ALA A 153 34.27 -13.70 20.87
CA ALA A 153 34.64 -13.43 22.26
C ALA A 153 35.11 -14.70 22.99
N VAL A 154 34.48 -15.85 22.74
CA VAL A 154 34.89 -17.15 23.31
C VAL A 154 36.22 -17.63 22.71
N LEU A 155 36.50 -17.32 21.43
CA LEU A 155 37.72 -17.76 20.73
C LEU A 155 38.92 -16.83 20.94
N LEU A 156 38.73 -15.51 20.96
CA LEU A 156 39.80 -14.52 21.09
C LEU A 156 40.20 -14.27 22.56
N LYS A 157 39.28 -14.49 23.50
CA LYS A 157 39.55 -14.42 24.94
C LYS A 157 39.91 -15.83 25.42
N GLU A 158 41.14 -16.25 25.11
CA GLU A 158 41.63 -17.61 25.28
C GLU A 158 41.13 -18.32 26.57
N GLY A 159 40.52 -19.49 26.40
CA GLY A 159 40.53 -20.61 27.37
C GLY A 159 39.56 -20.60 28.55
N LYS A 160 38.93 -19.47 28.91
CA LYS A 160 37.91 -19.49 29.98
C LYS A 160 36.52 -19.59 29.37
N MET A 161 36.08 -20.84 29.13
CA MET A 161 34.66 -21.16 29.06
C MET A 161 33.96 -20.44 30.23
N PRO A 162 32.95 -19.59 29.97
CA PRO A 162 32.28 -18.87 31.03
C PRO A 162 31.64 -19.89 31.98
N GLU A 163 31.62 -19.62 33.28
CA GLU A 163 31.34 -20.68 34.28
C GLU A 163 29.96 -21.34 34.10
N TRP A 164 28.95 -20.60 33.62
CA TRP A 164 27.65 -21.14 33.23
C TRP A 164 27.70 -22.20 32.11
N LEU A 165 28.75 -22.18 31.28
CA LEU A 165 29.00 -23.12 30.19
C LEU A 165 29.92 -24.28 30.63
N LYS A 166 30.74 -24.10 31.67
CA LYS A 166 31.41 -25.21 32.36
C LYS A 166 30.45 -26.05 33.20
N GLU A 167 29.42 -25.42 33.77
CA GLU A 167 28.33 -26.11 34.48
C GLU A 167 27.36 -26.81 33.54
N SER A 168 27.30 -26.36 32.28
CA SER A 168 26.61 -27.10 31.23
C SER A 168 27.42 -28.37 30.91
N LYS A 169 26.75 -29.52 30.81
CA LYS A 169 27.34 -30.85 30.51
C LYS A 169 28.01 -30.94 29.12
N LEU A 170 28.43 -29.84 28.51
CA LEU A 170 29.11 -29.80 27.23
C LEU A 170 30.51 -30.43 27.28
N GLY A 171 31.19 -30.37 28.44
CA GLY A 171 32.51 -30.98 28.65
C GLY A 171 32.50 -32.52 28.73
N ASN A 172 31.33 -33.13 28.97
CA ASN A 172 31.16 -34.59 29.12
C ASN A 172 30.41 -35.24 27.94
N LEU A 173 30.17 -34.50 26.86
CA LEU A 173 29.60 -35.06 25.64
C LEU A 173 30.68 -35.87 24.92
N ASN A 174 30.59 -37.20 25.01
CA ASN A 174 31.24 -38.11 24.08
C ASN A 174 30.64 -37.88 22.69
N PHE A 175 31.10 -36.84 21.99
CA PHE A 175 30.68 -36.55 20.64
C PHE A 175 31.04 -37.75 19.77
N PRO A 176 30.05 -38.41 19.15
CA PRO A 176 30.32 -39.55 18.30
C PRO A 176 31.37 -39.20 17.25
N PRO A 177 32.32 -40.09 16.92
CA PRO A 177 33.43 -39.79 15.99
C PRO A 177 32.99 -39.20 14.65
N TRP A 178 31.79 -39.57 14.16
CA TRP A 178 31.20 -39.02 12.94
C TRP A 178 30.78 -37.55 13.07
N VAL A 179 30.29 -37.12 14.23
CA VAL A 179 29.93 -35.72 14.49
C VAL A 179 31.18 -34.84 14.55
N LEU A 180 32.26 -35.34 15.16
CA LEU A 180 33.57 -34.68 15.13
C LEU A 180 34.10 -34.57 13.70
N ALA A 181 34.01 -35.63 12.89
CA ALA A 181 34.39 -35.58 11.48
C ALA A 181 33.57 -34.53 10.71
N CYS A 182 32.25 -34.47 10.90
CA CYS A 182 31.40 -33.43 10.29
C CYS A 182 31.80 -32.03 10.74
N MET A 183 32.05 -31.82 12.04
CA MET A 183 32.53 -30.55 12.59
C MET A 183 33.86 -30.14 11.95
N VAL A 184 34.82 -31.06 11.85
CA VAL A 184 36.14 -30.80 11.23
C VAL A 184 35.99 -30.48 9.75
N ILE A 185 35.14 -31.20 9.00
CA ILE A 185 34.89 -30.94 7.58
C ILE A 185 34.25 -29.56 7.38
N VAL A 186 33.22 -29.23 8.16
CA VAL A 186 32.57 -27.92 8.11
C VAL A 186 33.55 -26.82 8.50
N PHE A 187 34.36 -27.03 9.53
CA PHE A 187 35.39 -26.08 9.98
C PHE A 187 36.48 -25.89 8.93
N MET A 188 36.99 -26.95 8.31
CA MET A 188 37.96 -26.87 7.22
C MET A 188 37.37 -26.17 5.99
N ARG A 189 36.09 -26.41 5.67
CA ARG A 189 35.40 -25.74 4.56
C ARG A 189 35.17 -24.25 4.84
N LEU A 190 34.80 -23.90 6.07
CA LEU A 190 34.70 -22.51 6.51
C LEU A 190 36.06 -21.82 6.45
N ARG A 191 37.11 -22.43 7.04
CA ARG A 191 38.47 -21.89 7.05
C ARG A 191 39.02 -21.68 5.64
N LYS A 192 38.72 -22.60 4.71
CA LYS A 192 39.08 -22.47 3.30
C LYS A 192 38.34 -21.30 2.64
N ARG A 193 37.03 -21.17 2.86
CA ARG A 193 36.25 -20.02 2.36
C ARG A 193 36.70 -18.69 2.94
N THR A 194 37.08 -18.63 4.22
CA THR A 194 37.59 -17.41 4.84
C THR A 194 38.96 -17.04 4.26
N LYS A 195 39.85 -18.01 4.03
CA LYS A 195 41.13 -17.77 3.34
C LYS A 195 40.95 -17.32 1.89
N ASP A 196 40.03 -17.93 1.15
CA ASP A 196 39.73 -17.55 -0.24
C ASP A 196 39.11 -16.15 -0.32
N ALA A 197 38.25 -15.80 0.65
CA ALA A 197 37.73 -14.45 0.79
C ALA A 197 38.84 -13.45 1.14
N MET A 198 39.70 -13.78 2.12
CA MET A 198 40.81 -12.92 2.55
C MET A 198 41.84 -12.69 1.43
N LYS A 199 42.10 -13.71 0.59
CA LYS A 199 42.90 -13.58 -0.64
C LYS A 199 42.23 -12.69 -1.70
N LYS A 200 40.91 -12.81 -1.89
CA LYS A 200 40.15 -11.92 -2.79
C LYS A 200 40.17 -10.46 -2.35
N PHE A 201 40.29 -10.21 -1.04
CA PHE A 201 40.38 -8.86 -0.47
C PHE A 201 41.82 -8.32 -0.39
N GLY A 202 42.82 -8.99 -0.99
CA GLY A 202 44.18 -8.46 -1.11
C GLY A 202 45.00 -8.47 0.18
N TRP A 203 44.54 -9.13 1.24
CA TRP A 203 45.29 -9.22 2.50
C TRP A 203 46.16 -10.48 2.51
N SER A 204 47.33 -10.39 1.88
CA SER A 204 48.48 -11.21 2.26
C SER A 204 49.72 -10.33 2.17
N SER A 205 50.33 -10.07 3.32
CA SER A 205 51.79 -9.95 3.34
C SER A 205 52.40 -11.35 3.31
#